data_AF-A0A968F476-F1
#
_entry.id   AF-A0A968F476-F1
#
_cell.length_a   1.000
_cell.length_b   1.000
_cell.length_c   1.000
_cell.angle_alpha   90.00
_cell.angle_beta   90.00
_cell.angle_gamma   90.00
#
_symmetry.space_group_name_H-M   'P 1'
#
loop_
_entity.id
_entity.type
_entity.pdbx_description
1 polymer ?
#
loop_
_entity_poly.entity_id
_entity_poly.type
_entity_poly.pdbx_seq_one_letter_code
_entity_poly.pdbx_strand_id
1 'polypeptide(L)'
;MKRKIYFLLAMLGTLLISCNVSPIDSTEADETPLILQSYPSFDVEEMYDTELLPIDDKLIILIGEGQLYLDNPTPPQKSISIYTAREYPHSGYSLSRYVDVSPGNIEFRFTGVLQYFGMWPTFGPAGTSQMFSMSNGDYTLRIKYQFEEDIYNLEVTNEYIRLIPVDTNFTEPRYELYWRYVPGSFAYICKASTEMSYLCDYFSDTLLREIDLEECYYPDSGWIPYVRSWKDKHVRYFTYESESDYDHAVEILEAFTHNHIMEREIRITLRNWMNQRYGSYNFDGGK
;
A
#
# COMPACT_ATOMS: atom_id res chain seq x y z
N MET A 1 9.00 62.91 6.49
CA MET A 1 7.71 62.75 7.19
C MET A 1 6.91 61.68 6.43
N LYS A 2 6.55 60.58 7.12
CA LYS A 2 5.74 59.41 6.69
C LYS A 2 6.36 58.37 5.73
N ARG A 3 6.86 57.29 6.37
CA ARG A 3 7.06 55.93 5.84
C ARG A 3 5.72 55.33 5.36
N LYS A 4 5.75 54.52 4.30
CA LYS A 4 4.92 53.30 4.18
C LYS A 4 5.71 52.20 3.48
N ILE A 5 6.01 51.17 4.27
CA ILE A 5 6.54 49.87 3.87
C ILE A 5 5.32 49.04 3.45
N TYR A 6 5.33 48.47 2.25
CA TYR A 6 4.39 47.42 1.88
C TYR A 6 5.09 46.08 2.00
N PHE A 7 4.72 45.33 3.04
CA PHE A 7 4.95 43.90 3.15
C PHE A 7 3.99 43.20 2.18
N LEU A 8 4.53 42.46 1.22
CA LEU A 8 3.78 41.45 0.48
C LEU A 8 4.08 40.10 1.15
N LEU A 9 3.18 39.68 2.05
CA LEU A 9 3.05 38.29 2.45
C LEU A 9 2.19 37.60 1.38
N ALA A 10 2.83 36.82 0.50
CA ALA A 10 2.12 35.84 -0.29
C ALA A 10 1.90 34.60 0.60
N MET A 11 0.70 34.51 1.18
CA MET A 11 0.20 33.24 1.70
C MET A 11 -0.08 32.32 0.51
N LEU A 12 0.80 31.35 0.28
CA LEU A 12 0.43 30.13 -0.44
C LEU A 12 -0.49 29.34 0.50
N GLY A 13 -1.80 29.48 0.29
CA GLY A 13 -2.77 28.55 0.85
C GLY A 13 -2.68 27.25 0.07
N THR A 14 -1.93 26.28 0.58
CA THR A 14 -2.08 24.88 0.21
C THR A 14 -3.45 24.43 0.72
N LEU A 15 -4.41 24.32 -0.19
CA LEU A 15 -5.70 23.69 0.09
C LEU A 15 -5.43 22.18 0.17
N LEU A 16 -5.04 21.71 1.35
CA LEU A 16 -5.05 20.29 1.67
C LEU A 16 -6.52 19.89 1.86
N ILE A 17 -7.15 19.38 0.80
CA ILE A 17 -8.33 18.53 0.97
C ILE A 17 -7.75 17.14 1.30
N SER A 18 -7.39 16.94 2.57
CA SER A 18 -7.19 15.60 3.10
C SER A 18 -8.58 14.98 3.31
N CYS A 19 -8.66 13.64 3.26
CA CYS A 19 -9.86 12.90 3.65
C CYS A 19 -10.12 13.11 5.14
N ASN A 20 -10.69 14.26 5.51
CA ASN A 20 -11.14 14.52 6.87
C ASN A 20 -12.43 13.74 7.10
N VAL A 21 -12.28 12.45 7.40
CA VAL A 21 -13.35 11.70 8.05
C VAL A 21 -13.53 12.33 9.43
N SER A 22 -14.71 12.93 9.66
CA SER A 22 -15.08 13.37 11.00
C SER A 22 -14.98 12.19 11.96
N PRO A 23 -14.39 12.35 13.16
CA PRO A 23 -14.30 11.24 14.09
C PRO A 23 -15.71 10.79 14.47
N ILE A 24 -16.04 9.55 14.13
CA ILE A 24 -17.17 8.85 14.74
C ILE A 24 -16.84 8.75 16.22
N ASP A 25 -17.70 9.32 17.06
CA ASP A 25 -17.64 9.29 18.51
C ASP A 25 -17.84 7.85 19.00
N SER A 26 -16.76 7.06 18.97
CA SER A 26 -16.71 5.76 19.61
C SER A 26 -16.24 5.93 21.05
N THR A 27 -17.22 5.85 21.95
CA THR A 27 -17.10 5.64 23.38
C THR A 27 -15.94 4.71 23.78
N GLU A 28 -15.20 5.13 24.81
CA GLU A 28 -14.27 4.34 25.64
C GLU A 28 -13.09 3.68 24.91
N ALA A 29 -12.00 4.44 24.77
CA ALA A 29 -10.67 3.89 24.55
C ALA A 29 -10.22 3.14 25.83
N ASP A 30 -10.26 1.81 25.77
CA ASP A 30 -9.54 0.94 26.69
C ASP A 30 -8.03 1.15 26.46
N GLU A 31 -7.36 1.84 27.41
CA GLU A 31 -5.91 2.06 27.43
C GLU A 31 -5.15 0.76 27.78
N THR A 32 -5.42 -0.32 27.05
CA THR A 32 -4.55 -1.50 27.11
C THR A 32 -3.38 -1.25 26.15
N PRO A 33 -2.11 -1.30 26.61
CA PRO A 33 -0.98 -1.22 25.71
C PRO A 33 -1.04 -2.43 24.77
N LEU A 34 -1.43 -2.19 23.52
CA LEU A 34 -1.45 -3.21 22.47
C LEU A 34 -0.02 -3.72 22.30
N ILE A 35 0.19 -4.94 22.79
CA ILE A 35 1.41 -5.71 22.62
C ILE A 35 1.68 -5.81 21.11
N LEU A 36 2.86 -5.32 20.69
CA LEU A 36 3.41 -5.55 19.35
C LEU A 36 3.52 -7.06 19.14
N GLN A 37 2.49 -7.67 18.54
CA GLN A 37 2.56 -9.05 18.10
C GLN A 37 3.17 -9.05 16.70
N SER A 38 4.39 -9.55 16.61
CA SER A 38 4.92 -10.06 15.35
C SER A 38 4.20 -11.37 15.03
N TYR A 39 3.56 -11.45 13.86
CA TYR A 39 3.18 -12.76 13.35
C TYR A 39 4.47 -13.52 13.02
N PRO A 40 4.57 -14.82 13.37
CA PRO A 40 5.69 -15.61 12.92
C PRO A 40 5.76 -15.49 11.39
N SER A 41 6.86 -14.97 10.87
CA SER A 41 7.27 -15.31 9.52
C SER A 41 7.34 -16.83 9.45
N PHE A 42 7.18 -17.41 8.26
CA PHE A 42 7.61 -18.79 8.04
C PHE A 42 9.13 -18.83 8.25
N ASP A 43 9.55 -18.90 9.52
CA ASP A 43 10.90 -19.18 9.92
C ASP A 43 11.07 -20.66 9.67
N VAL A 44 11.55 -20.97 8.48
CA VAL A 44 12.05 -22.30 8.16
C VAL A 44 13.38 -22.45 8.90
N GLU A 45 13.30 -22.58 10.22
CA GLU A 45 14.46 -22.72 11.11
C GLU A 45 15.07 -24.14 11.07
N GLU A 46 14.56 -25.02 10.21
CA GLU A 46 15.11 -26.38 10.04
C GLU A 46 15.29 -26.72 8.56
N MET A 47 16.21 -26.05 7.87
CA MET A 47 16.73 -26.55 6.59
C MET A 47 18.26 -26.44 6.54
N TYR A 48 18.90 -27.61 6.66
CA TYR A 48 20.27 -28.02 6.29
C TYR A 48 21.28 -26.90 5.95
N ASP A 49 22.39 -26.85 6.71
CA ASP A 49 23.76 -26.42 6.35
C ASP A 49 23.94 -25.70 5.00
N THR A 50 23.17 -24.63 4.79
CA THR A 50 23.12 -23.90 3.52
C THR A 50 24.03 -22.71 3.68
N GLU A 51 25.10 -22.68 2.89
CA GLU A 51 26.00 -21.54 2.84
C GLU A 51 25.20 -20.29 2.43
N LEU A 52 25.15 -19.31 3.33
CA LEU A 52 24.48 -18.04 3.05
C LEU A 52 25.32 -17.25 2.05
N LEU A 53 24.70 -16.81 0.96
CA LEU A 53 25.34 -15.88 0.05
C LEU A 53 25.42 -14.49 0.72
N PRO A 54 26.49 -13.72 0.47
CA PRO A 54 26.57 -12.36 0.99
C PRO A 54 25.51 -11.46 0.34
N ILE A 55 25.11 -10.42 1.07
CA ILE A 55 24.35 -9.30 0.52
C ILE A 55 25.40 -8.32 -0.02
N ASP A 56 25.56 -8.29 -1.35
CA ASP A 56 26.62 -7.55 -2.03
C ASP A 56 26.12 -6.30 -2.79
N ASP A 57 24.85 -5.94 -2.58
CA ASP A 57 24.20 -4.77 -3.16
C ASP A 57 23.26 -4.13 -2.12
N LYS A 58 22.71 -2.95 -2.43
CA LYS A 58 21.77 -2.24 -1.57
C LYS A 58 20.53 -3.06 -1.26
N LEU A 59 19.96 -2.83 -0.07
CA LEU A 59 18.62 -3.28 0.28
C LEU A 59 17.59 -2.17 0.03
N ILE A 60 16.53 -2.52 -0.69
CA ILE A 60 15.41 -1.66 -1.01
C ILE A 60 14.28 -1.90 -0.02
N ILE A 61 13.90 -0.87 0.72
CA ILE A 61 12.85 -0.92 1.74
C ILE A 61 11.52 -0.48 1.12
N LEU A 62 10.51 -1.33 1.24
CA LEU A 62 9.13 -1.06 0.88
C LEU A 62 8.29 -1.13 2.15
N ILE A 63 7.78 0.00 2.59
CA ILE A 63 6.80 0.06 3.69
C ILE A 63 5.43 0.22 3.08
N GLY A 64 4.39 -0.30 3.71
CA GLY A 64 3.04 -0.03 3.24
C GLY A 64 2.02 -0.88 3.95
N GLU A 65 0.83 -0.88 3.38
CA GLU A 65 -0.29 -1.68 3.84
C GLU A 65 -0.64 -2.77 2.82
N GLY A 66 -0.88 -3.98 3.30
CA GLY A 66 -1.26 -5.12 2.47
C GLY A 66 -2.08 -6.13 3.25
N GLN A 67 -2.67 -7.08 2.53
CA GLN A 67 -3.48 -8.15 3.10
C GLN A 67 -2.68 -9.45 3.17
N LEU A 68 -2.85 -10.21 4.26
CA LEU A 68 -2.20 -11.52 4.46
C LEU A 68 -2.73 -12.58 3.50
N TYR A 69 -4.02 -12.52 3.18
CA TYR A 69 -4.71 -13.49 2.34
C TYR A 69 -5.32 -12.77 1.14
N LEU A 70 -4.94 -13.19 -0.07
CA LEU A 70 -5.44 -12.59 -1.31
C LEU A 70 -6.95 -12.84 -1.52
N ASP A 71 -7.49 -13.90 -0.92
CA ASP A 71 -8.84 -14.40 -1.19
C ASP A 71 -9.86 -14.07 -0.08
N ASN A 72 -9.43 -13.51 1.05
CA ASN A 72 -10.31 -13.18 2.17
C ASN A 72 -10.36 -11.66 2.42
N PRO A 73 -11.57 -11.06 2.56
CA PRO A 73 -11.72 -9.67 2.95
C PRO A 73 -11.07 -9.46 4.32
N THR A 74 -9.97 -8.74 4.35
CA THR A 74 -9.25 -8.44 5.60
C THR A 74 -8.79 -7.00 5.58
N PRO A 75 -8.88 -6.30 6.73
CA PRO A 75 -8.31 -4.98 6.86
C PRO A 75 -6.82 -4.97 6.48
N PRO A 76 -6.33 -3.90 5.83
CA PRO A 76 -4.93 -3.76 5.52
C PRO A 76 -4.08 -3.81 6.79
N GLN A 77 -2.99 -4.57 6.75
CA GLN A 77 -1.99 -4.63 7.79
C GLN A 77 -0.71 -3.91 7.34
N LYS A 78 -0.05 -3.24 8.28
CA LYS A 78 1.22 -2.56 8.01
C LYS A 78 2.31 -3.60 7.82
N SER A 79 3.14 -3.41 6.81
CA SER A 79 4.25 -4.29 6.49
C SER A 79 5.51 -3.51 6.19
N ILE A 80 6.64 -4.12 6.52
CA ILE A 80 7.96 -3.70 6.03
C ILE A 80 8.49 -4.86 5.22
N SER A 81 8.66 -4.63 3.92
CA SER A 81 9.27 -5.55 2.99
C SER A 81 10.63 -5.03 2.58
N ILE A 82 11.62 -5.90 2.51
CA ILE A 82 13.01 -5.55 2.20
C ILE A 82 13.49 -6.49 1.11
N TYR A 83 14.07 -5.91 0.06
CA TYR A 83 14.51 -6.63 -1.12
C TYR A 83 15.97 -6.29 -1.41
N THR A 84 16.70 -7.21 -1.99
CA THR A 84 17.98 -6.88 -2.65
C THR A 84 17.74 -6.06 -3.91
N ALA A 85 18.63 -5.11 -4.22
CA ALA A 85 18.65 -4.44 -5.52
C ALA A 85 19.09 -5.40 -6.64
N ARG A 86 19.96 -6.35 -6.29
CA ARG A 86 20.40 -7.44 -7.16
C ARG A 86 19.25 -8.40 -7.50
N GLU A 87 19.17 -8.79 -8.76
CA GLU A 87 18.35 -9.91 -9.19
C GLU A 87 19.14 -11.23 -9.15
N TYR A 88 18.46 -12.29 -8.70
CA TYR A 88 18.97 -13.65 -8.65
C TYR A 88 18.29 -14.48 -9.74
N PRO A 89 18.94 -15.54 -10.25
CA PRO A 89 18.47 -16.27 -11.44
C PRO A 89 17.17 -17.08 -11.24
N HIS A 90 16.62 -17.11 -10.02
CA HIS A 90 15.48 -17.96 -9.67
C HIS A 90 14.62 -17.32 -8.55
N SER A 91 13.35 -17.74 -8.42
CA SER A 91 12.39 -17.13 -7.47
C SER A 91 12.51 -17.58 -6.01
N GLY A 92 13.42 -18.49 -5.69
CA GLY A 92 13.58 -19.07 -4.35
C GLY A 92 14.69 -18.45 -3.50
N TYR A 93 15.15 -17.23 -3.81
CA TYR A 93 16.11 -16.52 -2.94
C TYR A 93 15.36 -15.68 -1.90
N SER A 94 15.81 -15.73 -0.65
CA SER A 94 15.20 -15.01 0.47
C SER A 94 16.26 -14.39 1.36
N LEU A 95 15.95 -13.26 1.99
CA LEU A 95 16.82 -12.65 2.99
C LEU A 95 16.66 -13.38 4.33
N SER A 96 17.76 -13.96 4.83
CA SER A 96 17.82 -14.49 6.19
C SER A 96 17.97 -13.36 7.18
N ARG A 97 17.12 -13.35 8.22
CA ARG A 97 17.04 -12.25 9.18
C ARG A 97 16.57 -12.69 10.56
N TYR A 98 16.82 -11.82 11.52
CA TYR A 98 16.11 -11.72 12.79
C TYR A 98 15.35 -10.40 12.83
N VAL A 99 14.16 -10.41 13.43
CA VAL A 99 13.38 -9.19 13.66
C VAL A 99 13.16 -9.05 15.16
N ASP A 100 13.55 -7.89 15.70
CA ASP A 100 13.23 -7.50 17.07
C ASP A 100 12.29 -6.30 17.05
N VAL A 101 11.26 -6.35 17.88
CA VAL A 101 10.20 -5.36 17.93
C VAL A 101 9.95 -5.00 19.37
N SER A 102 10.20 -3.74 19.71
CA SER A 102 9.99 -3.20 21.04
C SER A 102 9.28 -1.84 20.95
N PRO A 103 8.75 -1.30 22.06
CA PRO A 103 8.08 -0.01 22.03
C PRO A 103 8.95 1.08 21.38
N GLY A 104 8.44 1.66 20.29
CA GLY A 104 9.12 2.71 19.51
C GLY A 104 10.34 2.26 18.70
N ASN A 105 10.68 0.96 18.64
CA ASN A 105 11.85 0.47 17.92
C ASN A 105 11.55 -0.81 17.14
N ILE A 106 12.00 -0.86 15.90
CA ILE A 106 11.94 -2.03 15.02
C ILE A 106 13.34 -2.27 14.49
N GLU A 107 13.84 -3.48 14.63
CA GLU A 107 15.18 -3.84 14.19
C GLU A 107 15.16 -5.08 13.31
N PHE A 108 15.76 -4.95 12.12
CA PHE A 108 16.06 -6.08 11.23
C PHE A 108 17.56 -6.35 11.28
N ARG A 109 17.96 -7.58 11.63
CA ARG A 109 19.35 -8.04 11.51
C ARG A 109 19.45 -9.09 10.42
N PHE A 110 20.11 -8.76 9.33
CA PHE A 110 20.35 -9.69 8.23
C PHE A 110 21.63 -10.49 8.45
N THR A 111 21.60 -11.76 8.04
CA THR A 111 22.76 -12.66 8.08
C THR A 111 23.27 -13.00 6.68
N GLY A 112 22.41 -12.93 5.65
CA GLY A 112 22.77 -13.20 4.27
C GLY A 112 21.55 -13.55 3.42
N VAL A 113 21.80 -14.13 2.25
CA VAL A 113 20.78 -14.60 1.32
C VAL A 113 20.72 -16.13 1.34
N LEU A 114 19.54 -16.66 1.63
CA LEU A 114 19.21 -18.07 1.55
C LEU A 114 18.80 -18.43 0.12
N GLN A 115 19.24 -19.61 -0.33
CA GLN A 115 18.81 -20.21 -1.58
C GLN A 115 18.00 -21.48 -1.28
N TYR A 116 16.69 -21.47 -1.58
CA TYR A 116 15.85 -22.67 -1.46
C TYR A 116 15.94 -23.56 -2.71
N PHE A 117 16.00 -24.88 -2.51
CA PHE A 117 15.96 -25.87 -3.60
C PHE A 117 14.53 -26.06 -4.13
N GLY A 118 14.34 -26.06 -5.46
CA GLY A 118 13.04 -26.27 -6.12
C GLY A 118 12.46 -25.04 -6.82
N MET A 119 13.30 -24.31 -7.57
CA MET A 119 12.98 -22.96 -8.01
C MET A 119 12.41 -22.90 -9.43
N TRP A 120 11.48 -21.97 -9.65
CA TRP A 120 11.03 -21.60 -10.99
C TRP A 120 12.08 -20.71 -11.66
N PRO A 121 12.33 -20.83 -12.98
CA PRO A 121 13.32 -20.04 -13.71
C PRO A 121 12.79 -18.61 -13.94
N THR A 122 12.68 -17.85 -12.86
CA THR A 122 12.23 -16.46 -12.87
C THR A 122 13.27 -15.63 -12.14
N PHE A 123 13.82 -14.65 -12.83
CA PHE A 123 14.74 -13.69 -12.24
C PHE A 123 13.98 -12.76 -11.30
N GLY A 124 14.57 -12.46 -10.15
CA GLY A 124 13.98 -11.53 -9.19
C GLY A 124 14.85 -11.31 -7.97
N PRO A 125 14.54 -10.29 -7.17
CA PRO A 125 15.29 -9.98 -5.97
C PRO A 125 15.07 -11.04 -4.90
N ALA A 126 16.10 -11.26 -4.07
CA ALA A 126 15.89 -11.90 -2.78
C ALA A 126 15.07 -10.95 -1.90
N GLY A 127 13.99 -11.46 -1.33
CA GLY A 127 13.01 -10.68 -0.57
C GLY A 127 12.72 -11.26 0.81
N THR A 128 11.72 -10.70 1.47
CA THR A 128 11.86 -10.13 2.79
C THR A 128 10.56 -9.43 3.18
N SER A 129 9.68 -9.96 4.03
CA SER A 129 8.50 -9.20 4.49
C SER A 129 8.09 -9.59 5.90
N GLN A 130 7.77 -8.57 6.70
CA GLN A 130 7.22 -8.72 8.04
C GLN A 130 5.97 -7.85 8.15
N MET A 131 4.89 -8.46 8.64
CA MET A 131 3.66 -7.76 9.02
C MET A 131 3.75 -7.34 10.48
N PHE A 132 3.20 -6.17 10.79
CA PHE A 132 3.20 -5.61 12.13
C PHE A 132 1.82 -5.06 12.50
N SER A 133 1.41 -5.32 13.74
CA SER A 133 0.34 -4.59 14.39
C SER A 133 0.93 -3.36 15.09
N MET A 134 1.22 -2.30 14.34
CA MET A 134 1.71 -1.03 14.88
C MET A 134 0.55 -0.04 15.03
N SER A 135 0.47 0.62 16.18
CA SER A 135 -0.34 1.82 16.38
C SER A 135 0.21 3.00 15.56
N ASN A 136 -0.52 4.11 15.55
CA ASN A 136 0.05 5.36 15.09
C ASN A 136 1.12 5.84 16.08
N GLY A 137 2.12 6.57 15.59
CA GLY A 137 3.23 7.07 16.36
C GLY A 137 4.54 7.10 15.57
N ASP A 138 5.60 7.50 16.27
CA ASP A 138 6.95 7.55 15.74
C ASP A 138 7.76 6.34 16.21
N TYR A 139 8.48 5.73 15.28
CA TYR A 139 9.31 4.56 15.50
C TYR A 139 10.71 4.79 14.95
N THR A 140 11.70 4.21 15.60
CA THR A 140 13.04 4.06 15.02
C THR A 140 13.12 2.71 14.31
N LEU A 141 13.42 2.72 13.01
CA LEU A 141 13.73 1.52 12.24
C LEU A 141 15.24 1.39 12.09
N ARG A 142 15.80 0.27 12.56
CA ARG A 142 17.21 -0.09 12.43
C ARG A 142 17.34 -1.27 11.49
N ILE A 143 18.25 -1.19 10.53
CA ILE A 143 18.61 -2.29 9.66
C ILE A 143 20.09 -2.56 9.82
N LYS A 144 20.44 -3.80 10.15
CA LYS A 144 21.82 -4.21 10.43
C LYS A 144 22.25 -5.32 9.50
N TYR A 145 23.45 -5.21 8.97
CA TYR A 145 24.12 -6.28 8.23
C TYR A 145 25.62 -6.23 8.51
N GLN A 146 26.18 -7.35 9.00
CA GLN A 146 27.58 -7.43 9.45
C GLN A 146 27.94 -6.31 10.45
N PHE A 147 28.82 -5.38 10.07
CA PHE A 147 29.27 -4.26 10.90
C PHE A 147 28.58 -2.93 10.55
N GLU A 148 27.64 -2.95 9.61
CA GLU A 148 26.91 -1.77 9.15
C GLU A 148 25.53 -1.69 9.80
N GLU A 149 25.11 -0.46 10.08
CA GLU A 149 23.79 -0.12 10.62
C GLU A 149 23.25 1.08 9.85
N ASP A 150 22.02 0.93 9.36
CA ASP A 150 21.23 2.01 8.77
C ASP A 150 20.03 2.31 9.69
N ILE A 151 19.72 3.59 9.84
CA ILE A 151 18.72 4.11 10.76
C ILE A 151 17.74 5.01 10.00
N TYR A 152 16.46 4.80 10.29
CA TYR A 152 15.36 5.61 9.80
C TYR A 152 14.42 6.01 10.92
N ASN A 153 13.80 7.19 10.77
CA ASN A 153 12.58 7.52 11.49
C ASN A 153 11.37 7.06 10.67
N LEU A 154 10.49 6.31 11.30
CA LEU A 154 9.26 5.79 10.73
C LEU A 154 8.07 6.47 11.41
N GLU A 155 7.39 7.34 10.68
CA GLU A 155 6.20 8.05 11.14
C GLU A 155 4.95 7.32 10.64
N VAL A 156 4.04 6.98 11.54
CA VAL A 156 2.80 6.27 11.24
C VAL A 156 1.61 7.10 11.71
N THR A 157 0.79 7.56 10.76
CA THR A 157 -0.43 8.33 11.05
C THR A 157 -1.66 7.60 10.52
N ASN A 158 -2.87 8.15 10.69
CA ASN A 158 -4.07 7.60 10.06
C ASN A 158 -4.05 7.72 8.53
N GLU A 159 -3.31 8.68 7.98
CA GLU A 159 -3.35 9.01 6.55
C GLU A 159 -2.18 8.40 5.78
N TYR A 160 -1.00 8.31 6.41
CA TYR A 160 0.21 7.88 5.73
C TYR A 160 1.17 7.12 6.65
N ILE A 161 2.14 6.48 6.01
CA ILE A 161 3.35 5.96 6.62
C ILE A 161 4.53 6.62 5.90
N ARG A 162 5.43 7.23 6.65
CA ARG A 162 6.58 7.95 6.11
C ARG A 162 7.88 7.40 6.68
N LEU A 163 8.84 7.14 5.80
CA LEU A 163 10.17 6.69 6.15
C LEU A 163 11.17 7.80 5.84
N ILE A 164 11.88 8.26 6.87
CA ILE A 164 12.81 9.37 6.80
C ILE A 164 14.22 8.84 7.08
N PRO A 165 15.14 8.86 6.10
CA PRO A 165 16.54 8.48 6.32
C PRO A 165 17.20 9.35 7.39
N VAL A 166 17.89 8.73 8.35
CA VAL A 166 18.69 9.42 9.37
C VAL A 166 20.17 9.21 9.10
N ASP A 167 20.58 7.95 8.97
CA ASP A 167 21.94 7.53 8.63
C ASP A 167 21.86 6.26 7.80
N THR A 168 22.30 6.30 6.54
CA THR A 168 22.08 5.19 5.60
C THR A 168 23.29 4.99 4.69
N ASN A 169 23.77 3.77 4.61
CA ASN A 169 24.94 3.38 3.82
C ASN A 169 24.61 2.29 2.80
N PHE A 170 23.82 1.29 3.19
CA PHE A 170 23.55 0.09 2.39
C PHE A 170 22.07 -0.18 2.13
N THR A 171 21.19 0.69 2.61
CA THR A 171 19.74 0.58 2.39
C THR A 171 19.15 1.88 1.82
N GLU A 172 18.06 1.76 1.07
CA GLU A 172 17.30 2.91 0.59
C GLU A 172 15.80 2.62 0.50
N PRO A 173 14.93 3.61 0.78
CA PRO A 173 13.51 3.45 0.60
C PRO A 173 13.14 3.43 -0.88
N ARG A 174 12.27 2.51 -1.28
CA ARG A 174 11.66 2.54 -2.62
C ARG A 174 10.82 3.80 -2.81
N TYR A 175 10.08 4.16 -1.76
CA TYR A 175 9.36 5.40 -1.60
C TYR A 175 9.50 5.85 -0.15
N GLU A 176 9.58 7.15 0.08
CA GLU A 176 9.66 7.72 1.43
C GLU A 176 8.27 7.96 2.03
N LEU A 177 7.23 8.07 1.20
CA LEU A 177 5.86 8.36 1.62
C LEU A 177 4.91 7.32 1.03
N TYR A 178 4.09 6.74 1.88
CA TYR A 178 3.05 5.77 1.53
C TYR A 178 1.72 6.22 2.09
N TRP A 179 0.73 6.40 1.23
CA TRP A 179 -0.63 6.67 1.69
C TRP A 179 -1.28 5.39 2.19
N ARG A 180 -2.07 5.50 3.26
CA ARG A 180 -2.81 4.39 3.86
C ARG A 180 -4.16 4.22 3.17
N TYR A 181 -4.72 3.02 3.27
CA TYR A 181 -6.12 2.82 2.86
C TYR A 181 -7.04 3.61 3.80
N VAL A 182 -8.00 4.34 3.23
CA VAL A 182 -9.07 4.97 4.01
C VAL A 182 -10.12 3.89 4.34
N PRO A 183 -10.49 3.67 5.61
CA PRO A 183 -11.58 2.76 5.95
C PRO A 183 -12.89 3.21 5.28
N GLY A 184 -13.68 2.25 4.79
CA GLY A 184 -14.91 2.56 4.06
C GLY A 184 -14.64 3.24 2.71
N SER A 185 -13.57 2.86 2.00
CA SER A 185 -13.28 3.41 0.68
C SER A 185 -13.00 2.35 -0.37
N PHE A 186 -13.19 2.71 -1.65
CA PHE A 186 -12.80 1.91 -2.79
C PHE A 186 -12.18 2.73 -3.91
N ALA A 187 -11.33 2.07 -4.70
CA ALA A 187 -10.87 2.61 -5.96
C ALA A 187 -11.74 2.11 -7.11
N TYR A 188 -12.13 3.05 -7.95
CA TYR A 188 -12.64 2.82 -9.29
C TYR A 188 -11.48 2.94 -10.28
N ILE A 189 -11.20 1.87 -11.02
CA ILE A 189 -10.10 1.81 -11.99
C ILE A 189 -10.69 1.45 -13.35
N CYS A 190 -10.59 2.37 -14.31
CA CYS A 190 -11.05 2.16 -15.68
C CYS A 190 -9.88 2.19 -16.67
N LYS A 191 -9.82 1.14 -17.49
CA LYS A 191 -8.90 1.01 -18.61
C LYS A 191 -9.72 0.90 -19.88
N ALA A 192 -9.68 1.94 -20.69
CA ALA A 192 -10.41 1.99 -21.95
C ALA A 192 -9.48 2.41 -23.10
N SER A 193 -9.84 2.02 -24.32
CA SER A 193 -9.32 2.66 -25.54
C SER A 193 -9.69 4.15 -25.56
N THR A 194 -9.03 4.94 -26.41
CA THR A 194 -9.35 6.38 -26.50
C THR A 194 -10.80 6.59 -26.93
N GLU A 195 -11.30 5.75 -27.83
CA GLU A 195 -12.67 5.80 -28.36
C GLU A 195 -13.74 5.47 -27.30
N MET A 196 -13.40 4.60 -26.34
CA MET A 196 -14.32 4.14 -25.29
C MET A 196 -14.14 4.84 -23.94
N SER A 197 -13.23 5.82 -23.85
CA SER A 197 -12.93 6.52 -22.58
C SER A 197 -14.14 7.23 -21.96
N TYR A 198 -15.11 7.67 -22.77
CA TYR A 198 -16.35 8.30 -22.28
C TYR A 198 -17.20 7.37 -21.40
N LEU A 199 -17.08 6.05 -21.58
CA LEU A 199 -17.77 5.08 -20.73
C LEU A 199 -17.20 5.05 -19.31
N CYS A 200 -15.94 5.46 -19.13
CA CYS A 200 -15.38 5.59 -17.79
C CYS A 200 -16.11 6.69 -17.01
N ASP A 201 -16.21 7.88 -17.60
CA ASP A 201 -16.89 9.02 -16.99
C ASP A 201 -18.37 8.69 -16.76
N TYR A 202 -19.05 8.13 -17.76
CA TYR A 202 -20.47 7.75 -17.67
C TYR A 202 -20.75 6.74 -16.55
N PHE A 203 -19.88 5.75 -16.35
CA PHE A 203 -20.01 4.82 -15.23
C PHE A 203 -19.81 5.53 -13.89
N SER A 204 -18.79 6.37 -13.77
CA SER A 204 -18.52 7.09 -12.52
C SER A 204 -19.62 8.09 -12.16
N ASP A 205 -20.21 8.77 -13.14
CA ASP A 205 -21.38 9.64 -12.94
C ASP A 205 -22.62 8.83 -12.54
N THR A 206 -22.73 7.59 -13.02
CA THR A 206 -23.80 6.67 -12.60
C THR A 206 -23.63 6.29 -11.13
N LEU A 207 -22.42 5.95 -10.69
CA LEU A 207 -22.14 5.65 -9.28
C LEU A 207 -22.56 6.83 -8.37
N LEU A 208 -22.11 8.04 -8.70
CA LEU A 208 -22.40 9.25 -7.91
C LEU A 208 -23.89 9.66 -7.90
N ARG A 209 -24.67 9.18 -8.86
CA ARG A 209 -26.11 9.47 -8.97
C ARG A 209 -26.96 8.45 -8.21
N GLU A 210 -26.53 7.20 -8.15
CA GLU A 210 -27.28 6.10 -7.55
C GLU A 210 -26.87 5.84 -6.10
N ILE A 211 -25.68 6.29 -5.69
CA ILE A 211 -25.11 6.07 -4.36
C ILE A 211 -24.55 7.39 -3.85
N ASP A 212 -24.81 7.70 -2.57
CA ASP A 212 -24.25 8.88 -1.90
C ASP A 212 -22.77 8.62 -1.56
N LEU A 213 -21.91 8.77 -2.57
CA LEU A 213 -20.47 8.59 -2.47
C LEU A 213 -19.77 9.94 -2.42
N GLU A 214 -18.77 10.05 -1.55
CA GLU A 214 -17.85 11.18 -1.56
C GLU A 214 -16.57 10.80 -2.32
N GLU A 215 -16.18 11.62 -3.29
CA GLU A 215 -14.91 11.42 -3.98
C GLU A 215 -13.74 11.94 -3.13
N CYS A 216 -12.68 11.15 -3.08
CA CYS A 216 -11.47 11.49 -2.35
C CYS A 216 -10.21 11.40 -3.23
N TYR A 217 -9.14 12.07 -2.80
CA TYR A 217 -7.95 12.27 -3.61
C TYR A 217 -6.69 11.96 -2.81
N TYR A 218 -5.78 11.22 -3.44
CA TYR A 218 -4.41 11.09 -2.94
C TYR A 218 -3.52 12.13 -3.62
N PRO A 219 -2.63 12.79 -2.88
CA PRO A 219 -1.62 13.65 -3.48
C PRO A 219 -0.74 12.89 -4.49
N ASP A 220 -0.28 13.60 -5.53
CA ASP A 220 0.58 13.07 -6.59
C ASP A 220 1.96 12.60 -6.10
N SER A 221 2.32 12.92 -4.84
CA SER A 221 3.54 12.48 -4.18
C SER A 221 3.34 11.22 -3.35
N GLY A 222 4.29 10.29 -3.40
CA GLY A 222 4.28 9.07 -2.61
C GLY A 222 3.60 7.89 -3.31
N TRP A 223 3.51 6.77 -2.61
CA TRP A 223 2.90 5.54 -3.11
C TRP A 223 1.43 5.47 -2.69
N ILE A 224 0.54 5.15 -3.64
CA ILE A 224 -0.90 5.06 -3.42
C ILE A 224 -1.31 3.57 -3.31
N PRO A 225 -2.08 3.18 -2.28
CA PRO A 225 -2.30 1.76 -1.93
C PRO A 225 -3.12 0.96 -2.95
N TYR A 226 -3.95 1.63 -3.77
CA TYR A 226 -4.83 0.98 -4.73
C TYR A 226 -4.18 0.68 -6.10
N VAL A 227 -3.16 1.45 -6.50
CA VAL A 227 -2.65 1.46 -7.87
C VAL A 227 -1.51 0.46 -8.01
N ARG A 228 -1.64 -0.50 -8.95
CA ARG A 228 -0.54 -1.43 -9.30
C ARG A 228 0.32 -0.94 -10.47
N SER A 229 -0.17 0.01 -11.28
CA SER A 229 0.59 0.54 -12.41
C SER A 229 0.23 2.00 -12.71
N TRP A 230 1.26 2.83 -12.92
CA TRP A 230 1.17 4.23 -13.35
C TRP A 230 0.52 4.44 -14.73
N LYS A 231 0.12 3.36 -15.42
CA LYS A 231 -0.53 3.40 -16.75
C LYS A 231 -2.05 3.38 -16.67
N ASP A 232 -2.62 3.39 -15.47
CA ASP A 232 -4.06 3.36 -15.26
C ASP A 232 -4.60 4.79 -15.46
N LYS A 233 -5.23 5.06 -16.61
CA LYS A 233 -5.56 6.42 -17.07
C LYS A 233 -6.74 7.08 -16.36
N HIS A 234 -7.63 6.28 -15.78
CA HIS A 234 -8.83 6.76 -15.09
C HIS A 234 -8.95 6.02 -13.76
N VAL A 235 -8.39 6.61 -12.71
CA VAL A 235 -8.53 6.11 -11.34
C VAL A 235 -9.20 7.19 -10.51
N ARG A 236 -10.29 6.83 -9.85
CA ARG A 236 -10.99 7.69 -8.88
C ARG A 236 -11.14 6.90 -7.58
N TYR A 237 -11.23 7.60 -6.46
CA TYR A 237 -11.37 6.99 -5.13
C TYR A 237 -12.63 7.54 -4.49
N PHE A 238 -13.40 6.67 -3.86
CA PHE A 238 -14.66 7.03 -3.22
C PHE A 238 -14.69 6.50 -1.80
N THR A 239 -15.26 7.27 -0.89
CA THR A 239 -15.67 6.82 0.45
C THR A 239 -17.16 6.53 0.46
N TYR A 240 -17.56 5.59 1.32
CA TYR A 240 -18.92 5.13 1.50
C TYR A 240 -19.23 4.95 2.99
N GLU A 241 -20.50 5.10 3.37
CA GLU A 241 -20.93 5.01 4.77
C GLU A 241 -21.10 3.55 5.23
N SER A 242 -21.53 2.67 4.32
CA SER A 242 -21.88 1.28 4.64
C SER A 242 -21.35 0.29 3.59
N GLU A 243 -21.06 -0.94 4.01
CA GLU A 243 -20.65 -1.99 3.06
C GLU A 243 -21.74 -2.30 2.02
N SER A 244 -23.02 -2.03 2.34
CA SER A 244 -24.11 -2.12 1.36
C SER A 244 -23.98 -1.14 0.20
N ASP A 245 -23.34 0.01 0.40
CA ASP A 245 -23.08 0.97 -0.69
C ASP A 245 -22.03 0.42 -1.66
N TYR A 246 -21.01 -0.28 -1.14
CA TYR A 246 -20.03 -0.96 -1.98
C TYR A 246 -20.67 -2.14 -2.73
N ASP A 247 -21.53 -2.93 -2.08
CA ASP A 247 -22.28 -4.00 -2.73
C ASP A 247 -23.18 -3.43 -3.85
N HIS A 248 -23.86 -2.31 -3.61
CA HIS A 248 -24.68 -1.64 -4.63
C HIS A 248 -23.81 -1.12 -5.80
N ALA A 249 -22.60 -0.62 -5.54
CA ALA A 249 -21.66 -0.23 -6.59
C ALA A 249 -21.26 -1.44 -7.47
N VAL A 250 -21.15 -2.63 -6.88
CA VAL A 250 -20.90 -3.88 -7.60
C VAL A 250 -22.09 -4.30 -8.46
N GLU A 251 -23.32 -4.17 -7.96
CA GLU A 251 -24.54 -4.43 -8.73
C GLU A 251 -24.66 -3.48 -9.95
N ILE A 252 -24.33 -2.20 -9.76
CA ILE A 252 -24.26 -1.22 -10.85
C ILE A 252 -23.19 -1.62 -11.87
N LEU A 253 -22.01 -2.07 -11.42
CA LEU A 253 -20.95 -2.56 -12.31
C LEU A 253 -21.43 -3.76 -13.14
N GLU A 254 -22.11 -4.71 -12.52
CA GLU A 254 -22.66 -5.87 -13.20
C GLU A 254 -23.68 -5.46 -14.27
N ALA A 255 -24.67 -4.63 -13.90
CA ALA A 255 -25.68 -4.15 -14.85
C ALA A 255 -25.07 -3.31 -15.98
N PHE A 256 -24.11 -2.44 -15.66
CA PHE A 256 -23.41 -1.63 -16.64
C PHE A 256 -22.62 -2.48 -17.63
N THR A 257 -21.95 -3.53 -17.13
CA THR A 257 -21.19 -4.46 -17.97
C THR A 257 -22.11 -5.10 -19.00
N HIS A 258 -23.25 -5.65 -18.58
CA HIS A 258 -24.22 -6.27 -19.49
C HIS A 258 -24.79 -5.31 -20.55
N ASN A 259 -24.97 -4.03 -20.20
CA ASN A 259 -25.62 -3.05 -21.08
C ASN A 259 -24.65 -2.32 -22.01
N HIS A 260 -23.39 -2.17 -21.63
CA HIS A 260 -22.46 -1.25 -22.28
C HIS A 260 -21.11 -1.88 -22.64
N ILE A 261 -20.71 -2.99 -22.00
CA ILE A 261 -19.41 -3.63 -22.24
C ILE A 261 -19.66 -4.89 -23.07
N MET A 262 -19.59 -4.74 -24.40
CA MET A 262 -19.73 -5.88 -25.32
C MET A 262 -18.38 -6.42 -25.81
N GLU A 263 -17.28 -5.71 -25.56
CA GLU A 263 -15.94 -6.06 -26.06
C GLU A 263 -14.84 -5.82 -25.02
N ARG A 264 -13.68 -6.47 -25.21
CA ARG A 264 -12.51 -6.41 -24.30
C ARG A 264 -11.78 -5.07 -24.26
N GLU A 265 -12.28 -4.05 -24.94
CA GLU A 265 -11.64 -2.74 -25.09
C GLU A 265 -11.80 -1.82 -23.86
N ILE A 266 -12.75 -2.15 -22.97
CA ILE A 266 -12.93 -1.50 -21.68
C ILE A 266 -12.86 -2.52 -20.54
N ARG A 267 -12.17 -2.13 -19.47
CA ARG A 267 -12.12 -2.89 -18.23
C ARG A 267 -12.33 -1.93 -17.06
N ILE A 268 -13.40 -2.17 -16.32
CA ILE A 268 -13.67 -1.49 -15.06
C ILE A 268 -13.33 -2.45 -13.93
N THR A 269 -12.72 -1.92 -12.87
CA THR A 269 -12.47 -2.66 -11.64
C THR A 269 -12.82 -1.78 -10.45
N LEU A 270 -13.60 -2.34 -9.53
CA LEU A 270 -13.82 -1.81 -8.20
C LEU A 270 -12.94 -2.61 -7.22
N ARG A 271 -12.25 -1.92 -6.33
CA ARG A 271 -11.46 -2.54 -5.26
C ARG A 271 -11.62 -1.77 -3.97
N ASN A 272 -12.23 -2.37 -2.95
CA ASN A 272 -12.38 -1.73 -1.64
C ASN A 272 -11.13 -1.86 -0.77
N TRP A 273 -11.13 -1.15 0.35
CA TRP A 273 -10.06 -1.10 1.35
C TRP A 273 -9.80 -2.46 2.02
N MET A 274 -10.81 -3.35 2.08
CA MET A 274 -10.67 -4.73 2.53
C MET A 274 -10.15 -5.70 1.46
N ASN A 275 -9.74 -5.17 0.29
CA ASN A 275 -9.21 -5.91 -0.86
C ASN A 275 -10.23 -6.82 -1.58
N GLN A 276 -11.53 -6.63 -1.36
CA GLN A 276 -12.53 -7.20 -2.24
C GLN A 276 -12.44 -6.52 -3.61
N ARG A 277 -12.49 -7.32 -4.67
CA ARG A 277 -12.28 -6.85 -6.03
C ARG A 277 -13.30 -7.43 -6.99
N TYR A 278 -13.97 -6.55 -7.72
CA TYR A 278 -14.90 -6.91 -8.79
C TYR A 278 -14.47 -6.24 -10.09
N GLY A 279 -14.37 -7.01 -11.16
CA GLY A 279 -14.05 -6.48 -12.48
C GLY A 279 -15.19 -6.74 -13.44
N SER A 280 -15.35 -5.89 -14.47
CA SER A 280 -16.34 -6.13 -15.53
C SER A 280 -16.18 -7.52 -16.17
N TYR A 281 -14.95 -7.99 -16.33
CA TYR A 281 -14.64 -9.34 -16.84
C TYR A 281 -15.15 -10.50 -15.96
N ASN A 282 -15.50 -10.25 -14.69
CA ASN A 282 -16.15 -11.25 -13.84
C ASN A 282 -17.60 -11.50 -14.29
N PHE A 283 -18.20 -10.53 -14.99
CA PHE A 283 -19.60 -10.50 -15.41
C PHE A 283 -19.77 -10.60 -16.93
N ASP A 284 -18.67 -10.57 -17.69
CA ASP A 284 -18.65 -10.95 -19.10
C ASP A 284 -18.98 -12.45 -19.20
N GLY A 285 -20.27 -12.78 -19.14
CA GLY A 285 -20.77 -14.13 -19.33
C GLY A 285 -20.29 -14.63 -20.69
N GLY A 286 -19.31 -15.53 -20.68
CA GLY A 286 -18.73 -16.08 -21.89
C GLY A 286 -19.81 -16.56 -22.85
N LYS A 287 -19.98 -15.84 -23.94
CA LYS A 287 -20.57 -16.32 -25.19
C LYS A 287 -19.45 -16.58 -26.18
#